data_AF-A0A925UYM9-F1
#
_entry.id   AF-A0A925UYM9-F1
#
_cell.length_a   1.000
_cell.length_b   1.000
_cell.length_c   1.000
_cell.angle_alpha   90.00
_cell.angle_beta   90.00
_cell.angle_gamma   90.00
#
_symmetry.space_group_name_H-M   'P 1'
#
loop_
_entity.id
_entity.type
_entity.pdbx_description
1 polymer ?
#
loop_
_entity_poly.entity_id
_entity_poly.type
_entity_poly.pdbx_seq_one_letter_code
_entity_poly.pdbx_strand_id
1 'polypeptide(L)'
;MCSAMALASSSGPVIKVNGKPVNFSGTTPQTVTGRMMVPVRGVFEAIGAYVEYSPVHHRVKARRANETIELRMGDKVANRNGAEIELDVAPMSIRGRMMVPLRFIAESLGADVNFTKATNTVDIFTDEDLPGVKPPPPAK
;
A
#
# COMPACT_ATOMS: atom_id res chain seq x y z
N MET A 1 -40.03 -22.89 -4.74
CA MET A 1 -39.59 -21.72 -5.54
C MET A 1 -38.86 -20.79 -4.60
N CYS A 2 -37.69 -20.30 -5.02
CA CYS A 2 -36.89 -19.18 -4.48
C CYS A 2 -36.53 -19.17 -2.99
N SER A 3 -35.24 -19.40 -2.68
CA SER A 3 -34.44 -18.45 -1.89
C SER A 3 -32.97 -18.87 -1.89
N ALA A 4 -32.20 -18.37 -2.85
CA ALA A 4 -30.76 -18.31 -2.72
C ALA A 4 -30.45 -17.06 -1.90
N MET A 5 -30.15 -17.26 -0.62
CA MET A 5 -29.72 -16.22 0.29
C MET A 5 -28.29 -15.84 -0.09
N ALA A 6 -28.14 -14.81 -0.91
CA ALA A 6 -26.84 -14.23 -1.23
C ALA A 6 -26.28 -13.58 0.04
N LEU A 7 -25.38 -14.30 0.72
CA LEU A 7 -24.49 -13.74 1.74
C LEU A 7 -23.58 -12.75 1.03
N ALA A 8 -23.92 -11.46 1.09
CA ALA A 8 -22.96 -10.41 0.82
C ALA A 8 -21.91 -10.45 1.94
N SER A 9 -20.88 -11.27 1.77
CA SER A 9 -19.69 -11.21 2.62
C SER A 9 -19.16 -9.78 2.56
N SER A 10 -19.10 -9.13 3.73
CA SER A 10 -18.48 -7.83 4.00
C SER A 10 -16.96 -7.89 3.71
N SER A 11 -16.65 -8.13 2.46
CA SER A 11 -15.32 -8.28 1.92
C SER A 11 -14.83 -6.86 1.69
N GLY A 12 -13.91 -6.39 2.54
CA GLY A 12 -13.21 -5.13 2.28
C GLY A 12 -12.58 -5.14 0.88
N PRO A 13 -12.13 -3.98 0.39
CA PRO A 13 -11.54 -3.89 -0.94
C PRO A 13 -10.42 -4.92 -1.14
N VAL A 14 -10.54 -5.71 -2.20
CA VAL A 14 -9.58 -6.77 -2.53
C VAL A 14 -8.45 -6.15 -3.32
N ILE A 15 -7.22 -6.32 -2.87
CA ILE A 15 -6.04 -5.81 -3.58
C ILE A 15 -5.34 -6.99 -4.23
N LYS A 16 -5.05 -6.86 -5.53
CA LYS A 16 -4.28 -7.80 -6.32
C LYS A 16 -3.05 -7.08 -6.87
N VAL A 17 -1.91 -7.74 -6.82
CA VAL A 17 -0.65 -7.29 -7.41
C VAL A 17 -0.29 -8.28 -8.50
N ASN A 18 -0.19 -7.82 -9.75
CA ASN A 18 0.06 -8.65 -10.93
C ASN A 18 -0.87 -9.89 -10.99
N GLY A 19 -2.15 -9.67 -10.70
CA GLY A 19 -3.17 -10.73 -10.66
C GLY A 19 -3.13 -11.62 -9.40
N LYS A 20 -2.13 -11.50 -8.52
CA LYS A 20 -2.04 -12.25 -7.27
C LYS A 20 -2.70 -11.48 -6.11
N PRO A 21 -3.66 -12.06 -5.38
CA PRO A 21 -4.30 -11.39 -4.26
C PRO A 21 -3.31 -11.18 -3.10
N VAL A 22 -3.28 -9.96 -2.57
CA VAL A 22 -2.48 -9.59 -1.40
C VAL A 22 -3.28 -9.88 -0.13
N ASN A 23 -2.74 -10.71 0.75
CA ASN A 23 -3.40 -11.03 2.00
C ASN A 23 -2.92 -10.08 3.12
N PHE A 24 -3.86 -9.33 3.69
CA PHE A 24 -3.56 -8.39 4.77
C PHE A 24 -3.86 -9.04 6.13
N SER A 25 -2.82 -9.46 6.84
CA SER A 25 -3.00 -9.98 8.20
C SER A 25 -3.35 -8.83 9.16
N GLY A 26 -4.58 -8.68 9.62
CA GLY A 26 -4.94 -7.81 10.77
C GLY A 26 -5.38 -6.36 10.47
N THR A 27 -5.11 -5.80 9.30
CA THR A 27 -5.72 -4.51 8.89
C THR A 27 -5.96 -4.53 7.40
N THR A 28 -7.22 -4.43 7.01
CA THR A 28 -7.62 -4.35 5.61
C THR A 28 -7.51 -2.92 5.09
N PRO A 29 -7.40 -2.75 3.77
CA PRO A 29 -7.50 -1.43 3.17
C PRO A 29 -8.89 -0.84 3.42
N GLN A 30 -8.94 0.48 3.58
CA GLN A 30 -10.17 1.21 3.88
C GLN A 30 -10.24 2.50 3.08
N THR A 31 -11.43 2.87 2.65
CA THR A 31 -11.66 4.17 2.03
C THR A 31 -11.86 5.21 3.12
N VAL A 32 -10.92 6.14 3.26
CA VAL A 32 -10.98 7.26 4.22
C VAL A 32 -11.06 8.56 3.42
N THR A 33 -12.10 9.37 3.68
CA THR A 33 -12.30 10.66 2.98
C THR A 33 -12.31 10.51 1.45
N GLY A 34 -12.95 9.45 0.94
CA GLY A 34 -13.03 9.18 -0.50
C GLY A 34 -11.74 8.66 -1.15
N ARG A 35 -10.67 8.46 -0.40
CA ARG A 35 -9.39 7.92 -0.89
C ARG A 35 -9.10 6.57 -0.24
N MET A 36 -8.58 5.64 -1.03
CA MET A 36 -8.25 4.31 -0.51
C MET A 36 -6.92 4.36 0.26
N MET A 37 -7.03 4.10 1.55
CA MET A 37 -5.93 3.97 2.49
C MET A 37 -5.57 2.50 2.61
N VAL A 38 -4.30 2.19 2.47
CA VAL A 38 -3.81 0.82 2.40
C VAL A 38 -2.65 0.66 3.37
N PRO A 39 -2.56 -0.48 4.10
CA PRO A 39 -1.42 -0.74 4.96
C PRO A 39 -0.14 -0.81 4.13
N VAL A 40 0.85 0.00 4.52
CA VAL A 40 2.10 0.16 3.75
C VAL A 40 2.78 -1.18 3.50
N ARG A 41 3.04 -1.96 4.55
CA ARG A 41 3.73 -3.25 4.43
C ARG A 41 3.09 -4.18 3.42
N GLY A 42 1.77 -4.38 3.49
CA GLY A 42 1.10 -5.40 2.67
C GLY A 42 1.24 -5.16 1.18
N VAL A 43 1.08 -3.92 0.71
CA VAL A 43 1.22 -3.62 -0.72
C VAL A 43 2.67 -3.50 -1.16
N PHE A 44 3.50 -2.76 -0.41
CA PHE A 44 4.90 -2.57 -0.78
C PHE A 44 5.66 -3.91 -0.81
N GLU A 45 5.44 -4.80 0.16
CA GLU A 45 6.06 -6.13 0.15
C GLU A 45 5.55 -6.98 -1.02
N ALA A 46 4.26 -6.87 -1.36
CA ALA A 46 3.67 -7.60 -2.48
C ALA A 46 4.24 -7.18 -3.85
N ILE A 47 4.65 -5.92 -4.02
CA ILE A 47 5.33 -5.41 -5.22
C ILE A 47 6.87 -5.55 -5.15
N GLY A 48 7.38 -6.25 -4.13
CA GLY A 48 8.82 -6.50 -3.96
C GLY A 48 9.61 -5.30 -3.43
N ALA A 49 8.95 -4.30 -2.86
CA ALA A 49 9.61 -3.19 -2.17
C ALA A 49 9.90 -3.57 -0.70
N TYR A 50 11.07 -3.17 -0.21
CA TYR A 50 11.43 -3.29 1.19
C TYR A 50 10.79 -2.17 2.00
N VAL A 51 10.22 -2.50 3.15
CA VAL A 51 9.60 -1.53 4.07
C VAL A 51 10.22 -1.62 5.44
N GLU A 52 10.84 -0.53 5.86
CA GLU A 52 11.33 -0.31 7.20
C GLU A 52 10.41 0.67 7.93
N TYR A 53 9.85 0.26 9.06
CA TYR A 53 9.11 1.15 9.94
C TYR A 53 9.97 1.51 11.14
N SER A 54 10.19 2.80 11.36
CA SER A 54 10.85 3.34 12.53
C SER A 54 9.79 3.82 13.53
N PRO A 55 9.52 3.05 14.61
CA PRO A 55 8.53 3.44 15.60
C PRO A 55 8.95 4.67 16.41
N VAL A 56 10.25 4.91 16.56
CA VAL A 56 10.82 6.05 17.33
C VAL A 56 10.49 7.38 16.66
N HIS A 57 10.54 7.43 15.33
CA HIS A 57 10.31 8.65 14.54
C HIS A 57 8.96 8.64 13.81
N HIS A 58 8.13 7.63 14.04
CA HIS A 58 6.88 7.38 13.29
C HIS A 58 7.06 7.52 11.76
N ARG A 59 8.19 7.02 11.26
CA ARG A 59 8.58 7.13 9.85
C ARG A 59 8.57 5.76 9.19
N VAL A 60 8.02 5.67 7.99
CA VAL A 60 8.18 4.51 7.11
C VAL A 60 9.16 4.87 6.00
N LYS A 61 10.14 4.01 5.80
CA LYS A 61 11.08 4.08 4.69
C LYS A 61 10.87 2.86 3.80
N ALA A 62 10.45 3.10 2.57
CA ALA A 62 10.31 2.07 1.56
C ALA A 62 11.44 2.18 0.52
N ARG A 63 11.95 1.04 0.05
CA ARG A 63 13.00 0.98 -0.98
C ARG A 63 12.66 -0.06 -2.02
N ARG A 64 12.72 0.29 -3.30
CA ARG A 64 12.52 -0.62 -4.42
C ARG A 64 13.50 -0.27 -5.53
N ALA A 65 14.34 -1.21 -5.94
CA ALA A 65 15.40 -0.96 -6.92
C ALA A 65 16.24 0.30 -6.52
N ASN A 66 16.21 1.36 -7.34
CA ASN A 66 16.90 2.63 -7.08
C ASN A 66 16.00 3.72 -6.47
N GLU A 67 14.75 3.38 -6.15
CA GLU A 67 13.77 4.29 -5.57
C GLU A 67 13.76 4.16 -4.04
N THR A 68 13.91 5.28 -3.34
CA THR A 68 13.74 5.37 -1.89
C THR A 68 12.63 6.36 -1.57
N ILE A 69 11.68 5.91 -0.75
CA ILE A 69 10.53 6.69 -0.33
C ILE A 69 10.54 6.79 1.19
N GLU A 70 10.40 7.99 1.72
CA GLU A 70 10.26 8.24 3.15
C GLU A 70 8.93 8.93 3.42
N LEU A 71 8.18 8.36 4.36
CA LEU A 71 6.85 8.78 4.76
C LEU A 71 6.87 9.01 6.26
N ARG A 72 6.23 10.07 6.74
CA ARG A 72 6.07 10.33 8.17
C ARG A 72 4.59 10.31 8.54
N MET A 73 4.28 9.77 9.71
CA MET A 73 2.91 9.75 10.21
C MET A 73 2.41 11.18 10.44
N GLY A 74 1.21 11.50 9.94
CA GLY A 74 0.59 12.81 10.08
C GLY A 74 1.10 13.87 9.11
N ASP A 75 2.24 13.66 8.46
CA ASP A 75 2.78 14.59 7.47
C ASP A 75 2.16 14.34 6.09
N LYS A 76 1.66 15.40 5.46
CA LYS A 76 1.25 15.36 4.06
C LYS A 76 2.42 15.47 3.10
N VAL A 77 3.65 15.56 3.59
CA VAL A 77 4.84 15.62 2.74
C VAL A 77 5.58 14.29 2.86
N ALA A 78 5.71 13.60 1.74
CA ALA A 78 6.58 12.45 1.60
C ALA A 78 7.86 12.87 0.88
N ASN A 79 8.92 12.08 1.01
CA ASN A 79 10.16 12.29 0.26
C ASN A 79 10.40 11.10 -0.66
N ARG A 80 10.64 11.34 -1.95
CA ARG A 80 10.99 10.33 -2.95
C ARG A 80 12.33 10.70 -3.57
N ASN A 81 13.34 9.86 -3.39
CA ASN A 81 14.71 10.08 -3.89
C ASN A 81 15.32 11.44 -3.53
N GLY A 82 14.92 12.04 -2.40
CA GLY A 82 15.36 13.37 -1.97
C GLY A 82 14.40 14.50 -2.35
N ALA A 83 13.42 14.27 -3.25
CA ALA A 83 12.41 15.24 -3.64
C ALA A 83 11.17 15.15 -2.76
N GLU A 84 10.63 16.29 -2.33
CA GLU A 84 9.40 16.34 -1.56
C GLU A 84 8.17 16.21 -2.47
N ILE A 85 7.24 15.35 -2.07
CA ILE A 85 5.98 15.08 -2.77
C ILE A 85 4.83 15.30 -1.80
N GLU A 86 3.86 16.11 -2.21
CA GLU A 86 2.65 16.31 -1.42
C GLU A 86 1.68 15.12 -1.58
N LEU A 87 1.24 14.62 -0.44
CA LEU A 87 0.24 13.59 -0.29
C LEU A 87 -1.14 14.22 -0.21
N ASP A 88 -2.01 13.65 -1.02
CA ASP A 88 -3.45 13.77 -0.94
C ASP A 88 -3.98 13.67 0.52
N VAL A 89 -3.64 12.59 1.22
CA VAL A 89 -4.03 12.34 2.63
C VAL A 89 -2.78 11.93 3.39
N ALA A 90 -2.60 12.53 4.57
CA ALA A 90 -1.48 12.21 5.42
C ALA A 90 -1.52 10.74 5.87
N PRO A 91 -0.37 10.07 6.00
CA PRO A 91 -0.31 8.72 6.54
C PRO A 91 -0.86 8.70 7.96
N MET A 92 -1.71 7.73 8.27
CA MET A 92 -2.37 7.64 9.58
C MET A 92 -2.22 6.25 10.18
N SER A 93 -2.23 6.18 11.52
CA SER A 93 -2.26 4.90 12.22
C SER A 93 -3.69 4.39 12.32
N ILE A 94 -3.98 3.22 11.75
CA ILE A 94 -5.25 2.53 11.96
C ILE A 94 -4.94 1.15 12.54
N ARG A 95 -5.46 0.85 13.73
CA ARG A 95 -5.26 -0.44 14.43
C ARG A 95 -3.78 -0.82 14.57
N GLY A 96 -2.92 0.18 14.83
CA GLY A 96 -1.47 0.00 14.99
C GLY A 96 -0.70 -0.18 13.68
N ARG A 97 -1.33 0.06 12.52
CA ARG A 97 -0.67 0.02 11.21
C ARG A 97 -0.72 1.36 10.52
N MET A 98 0.40 1.76 9.93
CA MET A 98 0.43 2.94 9.09
C MET A 98 -0.29 2.66 7.77
N MET A 99 -1.27 3.50 7.48
CA MET A 99 -2.08 3.49 6.28
C MET A 99 -1.65 4.67 5.41
N VAL A 100 -1.43 4.42 4.12
CA VAL A 100 -0.95 5.40 3.15
C VAL A 100 -1.89 5.41 1.94
N PRO A 101 -2.06 6.55 1.25
CA PRO A 101 -2.87 6.60 0.05
C PRO A 101 -2.32 5.65 -1.02
N LEU A 102 -3.17 4.76 -1.53
CA LEU A 102 -2.80 3.79 -2.57
C LEU A 102 -2.14 4.45 -3.78
N ARG A 103 -2.68 5.59 -4.22
CA ARG A 103 -2.19 6.34 -5.38
C ARG A 103 -0.73 6.75 -5.21
N PHE A 104 -0.35 7.19 -4.02
CA PHE A 104 1.03 7.55 -3.74
C PHE A 104 1.97 6.34 -3.85
N ILE A 105 1.55 5.17 -3.37
CA ILE A 105 2.32 3.92 -3.46
C ILE A 105 2.57 3.58 -4.92
N ALA A 106 1.51 3.64 -5.73
CA ALA A 106 1.55 3.40 -7.17
C ALA A 106 2.55 4.32 -7.87
N GLU A 107 2.34 5.62 -7.76
CA GLU A 107 3.13 6.66 -8.42
C GLU A 107 4.59 6.64 -7.96
N SER A 108 4.85 6.44 -6.66
CA SER A 108 6.20 6.47 -6.11
C SER A 108 7.07 5.30 -6.55
N LEU A 109 6.43 4.21 -6.98
CA LEU A 109 7.11 2.96 -7.33
C LEU A 109 7.00 2.65 -8.82
N GLY A 110 6.40 3.54 -9.60
CA GLY A 110 6.14 3.32 -11.03
C GLY A 110 5.23 2.12 -11.27
N ALA A 111 4.25 1.91 -10.38
CA ALA A 111 3.23 0.89 -10.53
C ALA A 111 1.93 1.54 -11.01
N ASP A 112 1.22 0.88 -11.91
CA ASP A 112 -0.10 1.26 -12.34
C ASP A 112 -1.16 0.69 -11.39
N VAL A 113 -2.17 1.50 -11.08
CA VAL A 113 -3.28 1.08 -10.22
C VAL A 113 -4.59 1.27 -10.95
N ASN A 114 -5.31 0.16 -11.09
CA ASN A 114 -6.66 0.14 -11.59
C ASN A 114 -7.63 -0.17 -10.44
N PHE A 115 -8.60 0.71 -10.20
CA PHE A 115 -9.62 0.50 -9.19
C PHE A 115 -10.99 0.25 -9.81
N THR A 116 -11.53 -0.95 -9.58
CA THR A 116 -12.85 -1.35 -10.02
C THR A 116 -13.88 -1.11 -8.91
N LYS A 117 -14.64 -0.01 -9.04
CA LYS A 117 -15.72 0.36 -8.09
C LYS A 117 -16.81 -0.71 -7.94
N ALA A 118 -17.14 -1.42 -9.02
CA ALA A 118 -18.23 -2.41 -9.02
C ALA A 118 -17.97 -3.59 -8.07
N THR A 119 -16.70 -3.99 -7.92
CA THR A 119 -16.28 -5.14 -7.10
C THR A 119 -15.38 -4.71 -5.94
N ASN A 120 -15.17 -3.41 -5.72
CA ASN A 120 -14.16 -2.85 -4.81
C ASN A 120 -12.79 -3.54 -4.96
N THR A 121 -12.39 -3.88 -6.18
CA THR A 121 -11.13 -4.56 -6.45
C THR A 121 -10.10 -3.54 -6.92
N VAL A 122 -8.90 -3.61 -6.36
CA VAL A 122 -7.72 -2.86 -6.77
C VAL A 122 -6.78 -3.83 -7.45
N ASP A 123 -6.46 -3.57 -8.70
CA ASP A 123 -5.43 -4.27 -9.45
C ASP A 123 -4.21 -3.35 -9.58
N ILE A 124 -3.08 -3.81 -9.07
CA ILE A 124 -1.79 -3.13 -9.13
C ILE A 124 -0.95 -3.86 -10.17
N PHE A 125 -0.53 -3.15 -11.20
CA PHE A 125 0.35 -3.65 -12.25
C PHE A 125 1.74 -3.05 -12.06
N THR A 126 2.75 -3.89 -12.03
CA THR A 126 4.15 -3.47 -12.01
C THR A 126 4.85 -4.16 -13.16
N ASP A 127 5.79 -3.50 -13.84
CA ASP A 127 6.71 -4.19 -14.74
C ASP A 127 7.45 -5.31 -13.97
N GLU A 128 7.11 -6.57 -14.28
CA GLU A 128 7.47 -7.79 -13.54
C GLU A 128 8.90 -8.30 -13.80
N ASP A 129 9.83 -7.47 -14.27
CA ASP A 129 11.18 -7.92 -14.63
C ASP A 129 12.29 -7.44 -13.67
N LEU A 130 12.13 -7.71 -12.37
CA LEU A 130 13.27 -7.66 -11.45
C LEU A 130 13.30 -8.91 -10.54
N PRO A 131 14.11 -9.93 -10.88
CA PRO A 131 14.33 -11.06 -10.01
C PRO A 131 15.15 -10.62 -8.79
N GLY A 132 14.63 -10.84 -7.57
CA GLY A 132 15.51 -11.02 -6.40
C GLY A 132 15.87 -9.81 -5.54
N VAL A 133 14.99 -8.84 -5.32
CA VAL A 133 15.19 -7.90 -4.20
C VAL A 133 14.84 -8.61 -2.87
N LYS A 134 15.77 -9.43 -2.37
CA LYS A 134 15.77 -9.88 -0.97
C LYS A 134 16.09 -8.67 -0.09
N PRO A 135 15.38 -8.46 1.03
CA PRO A 135 15.54 -7.27 1.87
C PRO A 135 17.00 -7.07 2.33
N PRO A 136 17.54 -5.83 2.28
CA PRO A 136 18.70 -5.52 3.11
C PRO A 136 18.32 -5.78 4.58
N PRO A 137 19.23 -6.36 5.38
CA PRO A 137 18.95 -6.66 6.78
C PRO A 137 18.51 -5.39 7.52
N PRO A 138 17.64 -5.52 8.54
CA PRO A 138 17.28 -4.37 9.36
C PRO A 138 18.56 -3.68 9.84
N ALA A 139 18.65 -2.37 9.61
CA ALA A 139 19.73 -1.60 10.22
C ALA A 139 19.56 -1.73 11.75
N LYS A 140 20.60 -2.31 12.36
CA LYS A 140 20.78 -2.71 13.77
C LYS A 140 20.06 -1.84 14.80
#